data_AF-A0A354B9Q9-F1
#
_entry.id   AF-A0A354B9Q9-F1
#
_cell.length_a   1.000
_cell.length_b   1.000
_cell.length_c   1.000
_cell.angle_alpha   90.00
_cell.angle_beta   90.00
_cell.angle_gamma   90.00
#
_symmetry.space_group_name_H-M   'P 1'
#
loop_
_entity.id
_entity.type
_entity.pdbx_description
1 polymer ?
#
loop_
_entity_poly.entity_id
_entity_poly.type
_entity_poly.pdbx_seq_one_letter_code
_entity_poly.pdbx_strand_id
1 'polypeptide(L)'
;MAEMTTAKPPLPDGLVAIVKEDCPTCVLVAPVLADLADRASMTTITQDNAAFPQVADWVVHDHDLAYSWFHEIDTVPTLLRVVGGEPTERLEGWKREDWEAFTGVDGLGVDLPDWRPGCGSLSVDPNRTDELAVRFSGSTMSSRRVEIAALEDEWEALYDRDWSDGLP
;
A
#
# COMPACT_ATOMS: atom_id res chain seq x y z
N MET A 1 -8.86 1.74 -20.61
CA MET A 1 -9.15 2.80 -19.63
C MET A 1 -9.27 2.08 -18.31
N ALA A 2 -8.33 2.25 -17.38
CA ALA A 2 -8.42 1.64 -16.07
C ALA A 2 -9.58 2.32 -15.31
N GLU A 3 -10.46 1.52 -14.72
CA GLU A 3 -11.50 2.00 -13.82
C GLU A 3 -10.80 2.69 -12.64
N MET A 4 -11.08 3.98 -12.43
CA MET A 4 -10.42 4.76 -11.39
C MET A 4 -11.12 4.46 -10.07
N THR A 5 -10.54 3.58 -9.26
CA THR A 5 -11.08 3.18 -7.96
C THR A 5 -10.95 4.35 -6.98
N THR A 6 -11.98 5.18 -6.85
CA THR A 6 -12.01 6.30 -5.89
C THR A 6 -12.62 5.91 -4.54
N ALA A 7 -13.07 4.66 -4.40
CA ALA A 7 -13.66 4.13 -3.18
C ALA A 7 -12.74 3.06 -2.58
N LYS A 8 -12.65 3.03 -1.25
CA LYS A 8 -11.88 2.03 -0.52
C LYS A 8 -12.33 0.61 -0.89
N PRO A 9 -11.48 -0.22 -1.53
CA PRO A 9 -11.85 -1.58 -1.89
C PRO A 9 -11.95 -2.44 -0.63
N PRO A 10 -13.00 -3.27 -0.46
CA PRO A 10 -13.07 -4.18 0.68
C PRO A 10 -11.96 -5.23 0.59
N LEU A 11 -11.33 -5.53 1.71
CA LEU A 11 -10.38 -6.64 1.80
C LEU A 11 -11.10 -8.00 1.81
N PRO A 12 -10.46 -9.08 1.38
CA PRO A 12 -10.95 -10.43 1.65
C PRO A 12 -11.06 -10.70 3.15
N ASP A 13 -12.17 -11.28 3.61
CA ASP A 13 -12.34 -11.64 5.02
C ASP A 13 -11.34 -12.72 5.46
N GLY A 14 -10.94 -12.67 6.73
CA GLY A 14 -9.98 -13.62 7.32
C GLY A 14 -8.58 -13.01 7.48
N LEU A 15 -7.55 -13.82 7.22
CA LEU A 15 -6.15 -13.38 7.29
C LEU A 15 -5.73 -12.81 5.93
N VAL A 16 -5.15 -11.60 5.95
CA VAL A 16 -4.59 -10.96 4.75
C VAL A 16 -3.18 -10.46 5.05
N ALA A 17 -2.21 -10.84 4.22
CA ALA A 17 -0.86 -10.28 4.28
C ALA A 17 -0.64 -9.30 3.11
N ILE A 18 -0.15 -8.10 3.39
CA ILE A 18 0.24 -7.12 2.37
C ILE A 18 1.76 -7.06 2.31
N VAL A 19 2.33 -7.32 1.14
CA VAL A 19 3.77 -7.59 0.94
C VAL A 19 4.30 -6.94 -0.34
N LYS A 20 5.63 -6.91 -0.48
CA LYS A 20 6.32 -6.54 -1.73
C LYS A 20 7.61 -7.35 -1.90
N GLU A 21 7.97 -7.72 -3.11
CA GLU A 21 9.19 -8.47 -3.42
C GLU A 21 10.46 -7.68 -3.08
N ASP A 22 10.47 -6.35 -3.27
CA ASP A 22 11.61 -5.48 -2.93
C ASP A 22 11.84 -5.32 -1.41
N CYS A 23 11.07 -6.01 -0.56
CA CYS A 23 11.30 -6.05 0.88
C CYS A 23 12.02 -7.35 1.28
N PRO A 24 13.27 -7.29 1.80
CA PRO A 24 14.01 -8.48 2.23
C PRO A 24 13.26 -9.31 3.28
N THR A 25 12.49 -8.66 4.16
CA THR A 25 11.67 -9.36 5.16
C THR A 25 10.49 -10.08 4.50
N CYS A 26 9.83 -9.49 3.50
CA CYS A 26 8.78 -10.17 2.74
C CYS A 26 9.33 -11.42 2.03
N VAL A 27 10.49 -11.31 1.36
CA VAL A 27 11.17 -12.46 0.73
C VAL A 27 11.50 -13.54 1.75
N LEU A 28 12.00 -13.15 2.93
CA LEU A 28 12.32 -14.07 4.01
C LEU A 28 11.09 -14.83 4.52
N VAL A 29 9.94 -14.18 4.65
CA VAL A 29 8.69 -14.82 5.12
C VAL A 29 7.86 -15.46 4.02
N ALA A 30 8.28 -15.41 2.74
CA ALA A 30 7.54 -16.00 1.63
C ALA A 30 7.11 -17.48 1.86
N PRO A 31 7.95 -18.37 2.44
CA PRO A 31 7.52 -19.73 2.79
C PRO A 31 6.43 -19.77 3.87
N VAL A 32 6.44 -18.83 4.82
CA VAL A 32 5.41 -18.71 5.87
C VAL A 32 4.08 -18.28 5.25
N LEU A 33 4.11 -17.41 4.23
CA LEU A 33 2.89 -17.00 3.53
C LEU A 33 2.22 -18.19 2.84
N ALA A 34 3.00 -19.06 2.21
CA ALA A 34 2.49 -20.29 1.60
C ALA A 34 1.95 -21.27 2.66
N ASP A 35 2.65 -21.46 3.78
CA ASP A 35 2.18 -22.31 4.88
C ASP A 35 0.85 -21.83 5.47
N LEU A 36 0.69 -20.52 5.66
CA LEU A 36 -0.56 -19.92 6.15
C LEU A 36 -1.69 -19.95 5.12
N ALA A 37 -1.39 -19.86 3.83
CA ALA A 37 -2.38 -20.08 2.79
C ALA A 37 -2.98 -21.50 2.88
N ASP A 38 -2.13 -22.51 3.08
CA ASP A 38 -2.55 -23.91 3.19
C ASP A 38 -3.27 -24.21 4.53
N ARG A 39 -2.73 -23.72 5.66
CA ARG A 39 -3.22 -24.08 7.01
C ARG A 39 -4.34 -23.17 7.52
N ALA A 40 -4.44 -21.95 7.00
CA ALA A 40 -5.36 -20.93 7.51
C ALA A 40 -6.13 -20.17 6.41
N SER A 41 -6.04 -20.60 5.14
CA SER A 41 -6.75 -19.97 4.01
C SER A 41 -6.47 -18.47 3.87
N MET A 42 -5.23 -18.05 4.18
CA MET A 42 -4.80 -16.66 4.10
C MET A 42 -4.73 -16.16 2.64
N THR A 43 -5.09 -14.89 2.42
CA THR A 43 -4.83 -14.19 1.16
C THR A 43 -3.57 -13.33 1.26
N THR A 44 -2.76 -13.28 0.21
CA THR A 44 -1.61 -12.37 0.13
C THR A 44 -1.82 -11.36 -0.98
N ILE A 45 -1.63 -10.09 -0.66
CA ILE A 45 -1.72 -8.96 -1.58
C ILE A 45 -0.29 -8.43 -1.80
N THR A 46 0.18 -8.46 -3.04
CA THR A 46 1.55 -8.05 -3.42
C THR A 46 1.56 -6.73 -4.19
N GLN A 47 2.48 -5.83 -3.87
CA GLN A 47 2.50 -4.45 -4.39
C GLN A 47 3.26 -4.25 -5.71
N ASP A 48 4.28 -5.08 -5.99
CA ASP A 48 5.26 -4.84 -7.06
C ASP A 48 5.37 -5.95 -8.10
N ASN A 49 5.20 -7.21 -7.69
CA ASN A 49 5.31 -8.37 -8.56
C ASN A 49 4.13 -9.32 -8.37
N ALA A 50 3.32 -9.49 -9.42
CA ALA A 50 2.17 -10.40 -9.45
C ALA A 50 2.51 -11.89 -9.24
N ALA A 51 3.78 -12.28 -9.43
CA ALA A 51 4.25 -13.64 -9.22
C ALA A 51 4.84 -13.87 -7.81
N PHE A 52 4.88 -12.84 -6.95
CA PHE A 52 5.39 -12.93 -5.59
C PHE A 52 4.24 -13.18 -4.58
N PRO A 53 4.42 -14.05 -3.56
CA PRO A 53 5.58 -14.91 -3.29
C PRO A 53 5.69 -16.12 -4.22
N GLN A 54 4.59 -16.50 -4.86
CA GLN A 54 4.50 -17.50 -5.92
C GLN A 54 3.22 -17.26 -6.73
N VAL A 55 3.12 -17.82 -7.93
CA VAL A 55 1.87 -17.80 -8.70
C VAL A 55 0.87 -18.77 -8.06
N ALA A 56 -0.16 -18.25 -7.40
CA ALA A 56 -1.21 -19.05 -6.77
C ALA A 56 -2.53 -18.26 -6.66
N ASP A 57 -3.66 -18.96 -6.50
CA ASP A 57 -4.99 -18.35 -6.43
C ASP A 57 -5.22 -17.50 -5.17
N TRP A 58 -4.43 -17.72 -4.11
CA TRP A 58 -4.46 -16.93 -2.88
C TRP A 58 -3.60 -15.66 -2.96
N VAL A 59 -2.98 -15.37 -4.11
CA VAL A 59 -2.16 -14.19 -4.35
C VAL A 59 -2.90 -13.19 -5.23
N VAL A 60 -3.01 -11.95 -4.77
CA VAL A 60 -3.66 -10.84 -5.46
C VAL A 60 -2.63 -9.73 -5.70
N HIS A 61 -2.60 -9.20 -6.92
CA HIS A 61 -1.66 -8.13 -7.29
C HIS A 61 -2.32 -6.74 -7.13
N ASP A 62 -1.79 -5.94 -6.21
CA ASP A 62 -2.18 -4.56 -5.92
C ASP A 62 -1.44 -3.58 -6.85
N HIS A 63 -1.58 -3.80 -8.16
CA HIS A 63 -0.78 -3.13 -9.18
C HIS A 63 -0.89 -1.59 -9.18
N ASP A 64 -2.03 -1.06 -8.76
CA ASP A 64 -2.33 0.37 -8.67
C ASP A 64 -2.17 0.92 -7.24
N LEU A 65 -1.82 0.04 -6.28
CA LEU A 65 -1.71 0.29 -4.85
C LEU A 65 -3.02 0.69 -4.16
N ALA A 66 -4.19 0.37 -4.74
CA ALA A 66 -5.47 0.74 -4.15
C ALA A 66 -5.67 0.11 -2.76
N TYR A 67 -5.35 -1.17 -2.58
CA TYR A 67 -5.45 -1.80 -1.26
C TYR A 67 -4.48 -1.15 -0.26
N SER A 68 -3.23 -0.99 -0.66
CA SER A 68 -2.19 -0.42 0.21
C SER A 68 -2.46 1.03 0.58
N TRP A 69 -3.01 1.82 -0.33
CA TRP A 69 -3.38 3.22 -0.11
C TRP A 69 -4.60 3.36 0.81
N PHE A 70 -5.74 2.76 0.43
CA PHE A 70 -7.00 2.99 1.14
C PHE A 70 -7.07 2.32 2.52
N HIS A 71 -6.23 1.31 2.78
CA HIS A 71 -6.11 0.67 4.10
C HIS A 71 -4.93 1.20 4.92
N GLU A 72 -4.28 2.27 4.46
CA GLU A 72 -3.22 2.99 5.18
C GLU A 72 -2.09 2.04 5.59
N ILE A 73 -1.52 1.36 4.59
CA ILE A 73 -0.42 0.43 4.78
C ILE A 73 0.89 1.19 4.63
N ASP A 74 1.54 1.48 5.75
CA ASP A 74 2.81 2.22 5.79
C ASP A 74 4.02 1.29 5.75
N THR A 75 3.88 0.09 6.33
CA THR A 75 4.96 -0.91 6.47
C THR A 75 4.58 -2.21 5.77
N VAL A 76 5.56 -2.92 5.21
CA VAL A 76 5.42 -4.30 4.71
C VAL A 76 6.55 -5.21 5.24
N PRO A 77 6.29 -6.50 5.55
CA PRO A 77 4.98 -7.14 5.49
C PRO A 77 4.03 -6.60 6.56
N THR A 78 2.74 -6.46 6.24
CA THR A 78 1.68 -6.20 7.22
C THR A 78 0.70 -7.35 7.20
N LEU A 79 0.45 -7.96 8.35
CA LEU A 79 -0.53 -9.03 8.53
C LEU A 79 -1.79 -8.44 9.16
N LEU A 80 -2.94 -8.71 8.55
CA LEU A 80 -4.25 -8.16 8.91
C LEU A 80 -5.21 -9.28 9.29
N ARG A 81 -6.07 -9.00 10.25
CA ARG A 81 -7.34 -9.72 10.45
C ARG A 81 -8.45 -8.85 9.87
N VAL A 82 -9.26 -9.41 8.99
CA VAL A 82 -10.31 -8.71 8.26
C VAL A 82 -11.67 -9.31 8.59
N VAL A 83 -12.64 -8.44 8.91
CA VAL A 83 -14.04 -8.81 9.17
C VAL A 83 -14.96 -7.83 8.46
N GLY A 84 -15.82 -8.33 7.57
CA GLY A 84 -16.71 -7.50 6.77
C GLY A 84 -15.97 -6.59 5.79
N GLY A 85 -14.80 -7.02 5.31
CA GLY A 85 -13.95 -6.27 4.40
C GLY A 85 -13.09 -5.16 5.02
N GLU A 86 -13.11 -5.02 6.34
CA GLU A 86 -12.36 -4.02 7.09
C GLU A 86 -11.34 -4.67 8.05
N PRO A 87 -10.11 -4.13 8.15
CA PRO A 87 -9.10 -4.66 9.07
C PRO A 87 -9.46 -4.32 10.52
N THR A 88 -9.56 -5.33 11.38
CA THR A 88 -9.84 -5.18 12.82
C THR A 88 -8.58 -5.19 13.66
N GLU A 89 -7.53 -5.86 13.21
CA GLU A 89 -6.23 -5.95 13.88
C GLU A 89 -5.12 -6.00 12.83
N ARG A 90 -3.92 -5.53 13.18
CA ARG A 90 -2.75 -5.53 12.31
C ARG A 90 -1.44 -5.78 13.06
N LEU A 91 -0.49 -6.45 12.39
CA LEU A 91 0.90 -6.59 12.80
C LEU A 91 1.82 -6.15 11.66
N GLU A 92 2.93 -5.51 11.99
CA GLU A 92 3.89 -5.01 11.01
C GLU A 92 5.26 -5.69 11.18
N GLY A 93 5.91 -5.99 10.05
CA GLY A 93 7.15 -6.74 10.04
C GLY A 93 6.95 -8.21 10.38
N TRP A 94 8.05 -8.87 10.73
CA TRP A 94 8.04 -10.28 11.10
C TRP A 94 8.47 -10.44 12.56
N LYS A 95 7.63 -11.11 13.33
CA LYS A 95 7.99 -11.66 14.63
C LYS A 95 7.23 -12.96 14.80
N ARG A 96 7.95 -14.08 14.92
CA ARG A 96 7.33 -15.41 14.93
C ARG A 96 6.24 -15.51 15.99
N GLU A 97 6.56 -15.18 17.24
CA GLU A 97 5.62 -15.30 18.36
C GLU A 97 4.34 -14.47 18.17
N ASP A 98 4.47 -13.24 17.63
CA ASP A 98 3.30 -12.38 17.41
C ASP A 98 2.46 -12.94 16.25
N TRP A 99 3.08 -13.43 15.18
CA TRP A 99 2.38 -14.05 14.05
C TRP A 99 1.69 -15.36 14.44
N GLU A 100 2.32 -16.21 15.24
CA GLU A 100 1.72 -17.45 15.74
C GLU A 100 0.52 -17.13 16.63
N ALA A 101 0.65 -16.18 17.57
CA ALA A 101 -0.45 -15.74 18.41
C ALA A 101 -1.60 -15.11 17.60
N PHE A 102 -1.28 -14.32 16.58
CA PHE A 102 -2.24 -13.64 15.73
C PHE A 102 -3.00 -14.61 14.81
N THR A 103 -2.31 -15.59 14.24
CA THR A 103 -2.91 -16.54 13.31
C THR A 103 -3.55 -17.73 14.02
N GLY A 104 -3.12 -18.04 15.25
CA GLY A 104 -3.45 -19.28 15.95
C GLY A 104 -2.73 -20.50 15.35
N VAL A 105 -1.69 -20.28 14.55
CA VAL A 105 -0.94 -21.31 13.83
C VAL A 105 0.47 -21.36 14.40
N ASP A 106 0.80 -22.43 15.11
CA ASP A 106 2.15 -22.63 15.66
C ASP A 106 3.14 -23.19 14.63
N GLY A 107 4.44 -23.03 14.92
CA GLY A 107 5.55 -23.61 14.16
C GLY A 107 5.89 -22.83 12.89
N LEU A 108 5.60 -21.53 12.85
CA LEU A 108 5.80 -20.72 11.65
C LEU A 108 7.28 -20.43 11.42
N GLY A 109 7.80 -20.82 10.25
CA GLY A 109 9.16 -20.46 9.83
C GLY A 109 10.23 -20.88 10.85
N VAL A 110 10.21 -22.14 11.28
CA VAL A 110 11.10 -22.69 12.33
C VAL A 110 12.59 -22.43 12.10
N ASP A 111 13.02 -22.34 10.83
CA ASP A 111 14.41 -22.09 10.43
C ASP A 111 14.71 -20.60 10.18
N LEU A 112 13.72 -19.72 10.34
CA LEU A 112 13.87 -18.27 10.16
C LEU A 112 14.36 -17.59 11.45
N PRO A 113 14.94 -16.38 11.37
CA PRO A 113 15.13 -15.54 12.55
C PRO A 113 13.79 -15.25 13.23
N ASP A 114 13.77 -15.16 14.56
CA ASP A 114 12.53 -14.91 15.32
C ASP A 114 11.91 -13.54 15.01
N TRP A 115 12.73 -12.56 14.58
CA TRP A 115 12.29 -11.21 14.28
C TRP A 115 13.07 -10.55 13.14
N ARG A 116 12.36 -9.78 12.32
CA ARG A 116 12.89 -8.86 11.30
C ARG A 116 11.98 -7.62 11.16
N PRO A 117 12.56 -6.41 11.04
CA PRO A 117 11.77 -5.22 10.78
C PRO A 117 11.17 -5.25 9.38
N GLY A 118 10.06 -4.54 9.16
CA GLY A 118 9.51 -4.30 7.83
C GLY A 118 10.26 -3.22 7.05
N CYS A 119 9.79 -2.95 5.84
CA CYS A 119 10.22 -1.84 4.99
C CYS A 119 9.02 -0.94 4.68
N GLY A 120 9.28 0.28 4.19
CA GLY A 120 8.21 1.17 3.74
C GLY A 120 7.41 0.57 2.58
N SER A 121 6.08 0.64 2.69
CA SER A 121 5.13 0.30 1.64
C SER A 121 5.32 1.19 0.41
N LEU A 122 5.01 0.68 -0.79
CA LEU A 122 5.04 1.50 -2.00
C LEU A 122 3.96 2.59 -2.01
N SER A 123 2.91 2.48 -1.20
CA SER A 123 1.86 3.51 -1.07
C SER A 123 2.31 4.76 -0.32
N VAL A 124 3.43 4.69 0.41
CA VAL A 124 4.04 5.83 1.13
C VAL A 124 5.41 6.23 0.57
N ASP A 125 5.80 5.68 -0.58
CA ASP A 125 7.04 6.07 -1.26
C ASP A 125 6.95 7.55 -1.66
N PRO A 126 7.89 8.42 -1.23
CA PRO A 126 7.89 9.85 -1.57
C PRO A 126 7.85 10.15 -3.07
N ASN A 127 8.31 9.23 -3.92
CA ASN A 127 8.25 9.37 -5.37
C ASN A 127 6.87 9.02 -5.96
N ARG A 128 5.98 8.43 -5.16
CA ARG A 128 4.64 7.96 -5.57
C ARG A 128 3.50 8.68 -4.85
N THR A 129 3.72 9.22 -3.66
CA THR A 129 2.66 9.80 -2.81
C THR A 129 1.84 10.88 -3.54
N ASP A 130 2.48 11.75 -4.33
CA ASP A 130 1.76 12.79 -5.08
C ASP A 130 0.88 12.19 -6.18
N GLU A 131 1.40 11.22 -6.93
CA GLU A 131 0.65 10.50 -7.97
C GLU A 131 -0.54 9.74 -7.38
N LEU A 132 -0.32 9.02 -6.27
CA LEU A 132 -1.34 8.25 -5.59
C LEU A 132 -2.40 9.14 -4.96
N ALA A 133 -2.00 10.28 -4.38
CA ALA A 133 -2.92 11.29 -3.89
C ALA A 133 -3.82 11.81 -5.02
N VAL A 134 -3.27 12.14 -6.19
CA VAL A 134 -4.08 12.56 -7.35
C VAL A 134 -5.02 11.43 -7.80
N ARG A 135 -4.52 10.18 -7.86
CA ARG A 135 -5.29 9.01 -8.29
C ARG A 135 -6.47 8.71 -7.36
N PHE A 136 -6.26 8.77 -6.05
CA PHE A 136 -7.19 8.22 -5.06
C PHE A 136 -7.92 9.26 -4.19
N SER A 137 -7.51 10.54 -4.20
CA SER A 137 -8.19 11.59 -3.41
C SER A 137 -9.60 11.91 -3.89
N GLY A 138 -10.04 11.37 -5.03
CA GLY A 138 -11.33 11.69 -5.66
C GLY A 138 -11.47 13.17 -6.04
N SER A 139 -10.43 13.98 -5.83
CA SER A 139 -10.46 15.40 -6.09
C SER A 139 -10.35 15.59 -7.60
N THR A 140 -11.38 16.22 -8.18
CA THR A 140 -11.33 16.61 -9.58
C THR A 140 -10.29 17.73 -9.68
N MET A 141 -9.08 17.42 -10.13
CA MET A 141 -8.14 18.46 -10.54
C MET A 141 -8.84 19.31 -11.59
N SER A 142 -9.18 20.54 -11.22
CA SER A 142 -9.78 21.50 -12.14
C SER A 142 -8.66 22.38 -12.68
N SER A 143 -8.53 22.42 -13.99
CA SER A 143 -7.71 23.42 -14.67
C SER A 143 -8.63 24.47 -15.27
N ARG A 144 -8.18 25.72 -15.23
CA ARG A 144 -8.81 26.80 -15.98
C ARG A 144 -7.73 27.60 -16.67
N ARG A 145 -8.01 28.08 -17.88
CA ARG A 145 -7.16 29.07 -18.51
C ARG A 145 -7.33 30.40 -17.78
N VAL A 146 -6.22 31.03 -17.43
CA VAL A 146 -6.21 32.39 -16.86
C VAL A 146 -5.68 33.30 -17.95
N GLU A 147 -6.53 34.20 -18.41
CA GLU A 147 -6.12 35.25 -19.36
C GLU A 147 -5.48 36.38 -18.55
N ILE A 148 -4.28 36.78 -18.97
CA ILE A 148 -3.57 37.97 -18.49
C ILE A 148 -3.93 39.10 -19.46
N ALA A 149 -4.33 40.27 -18.96
CA ALA A 149 -4.70 41.37 -19.83
C ALA A 149 -3.48 41.88 -20.61
N ALA A 150 -3.68 42.43 -21.81
CA ALA A 150 -2.58 42.84 -22.69
C ALA A 150 -1.64 43.93 -22.12
N LEU A 151 -2.06 44.62 -21.05
CA LEU A 151 -1.27 45.64 -20.34
C LEU A 151 -0.94 45.22 -18.90
N GLU A 152 -1.35 44.02 -18.48
CA GLU A 152 -1.02 43.46 -17.17
C GLU A 152 0.36 42.81 -17.26
N ASP A 153 1.23 43.13 -16.30
CA ASP A 153 2.55 42.51 -16.19
C ASP A 153 2.37 41.08 -15.66
N GLU A 154 3.01 40.11 -16.33
CA GLU A 154 2.86 38.70 -15.99
C GLU A 154 3.42 38.35 -14.61
N TRP A 155 4.50 39.01 -14.17
CA TRP A 155 5.13 38.75 -12.88
C TRP A 155 4.31 39.34 -11.74
N GLU A 156 3.81 40.56 -11.92
CA GLU A 156 2.89 41.19 -10.97
C GLU A 156 1.58 40.39 -10.86
N ALA A 157 1.05 39.91 -11.99
CA ALA A 157 -0.14 39.06 -12.03
C ALA A 157 0.02 37.74 -11.25
N LEU A 158 1.17 37.09 -11.36
CA LEU A 158 1.49 35.86 -10.64
C LEU A 158 1.71 36.14 -9.15
N TYR A 159 2.40 37.23 -8.80
CA TYR A 159 2.60 37.67 -7.42
C TYR A 159 1.27 37.98 -6.72
N ASP A 160 0.38 38.76 -7.35
CA ASP A 160 -0.94 39.12 -6.80
C ASP A 160 -1.86 37.91 -6.58
N ARG A 161 -1.59 36.80 -7.29
CA ARG A 161 -2.33 35.54 -7.19
C ARG A 161 -1.66 34.53 -6.25
N ASP A 162 -0.57 34.92 -5.60
CA ASP A 162 0.23 34.09 -4.69
C ASP A 162 0.83 32.85 -5.41
N TRP A 163 1.16 33.00 -6.69
CA TRP A 163 1.76 31.97 -7.54
C TRP A 163 3.26 32.15 -7.72
N SER A 164 3.84 33.18 -7.12
CA SER A 164 5.30 33.38 -7.06
C SER A 164 5.87 32.81 -5.76
N ASP A 165 7.18 32.58 -5.75
CA ASP A 165 7.93 32.13 -4.56
C ASP A 165 8.26 33.27 -3.57
N GLY A 166 7.68 34.46 -3.79
CA GLY A 166 7.90 35.65 -2.96
C GLY A 166 9.23 36.36 -3.19
N LEU A 167 10.03 35.96 -4.18
CA LEU A 167 11.24 36.67 -4.58
C LEU A 167 10.92 37.78 -5.62
N PRO A 168 11.60 38.95 -5.52
CA PRO A 168 11.42 40.05 -6.47
C PRO A 168 12.05 39.80 -7.83
#